data_AF-A0A2B8JK97-F1
#
_entry.id   AF-A0A2B8JK97-F1
#
_cell.length_a   1.000
_cell.length_b   1.000
_cell.length_c   1.000
_cell.angle_alpha   90.00
_cell.angle_beta   90.00
_cell.angle_gamma   90.00
#
_symmetry.space_group_name_H-M   'P 1'
#
loop_
_entity.id
_entity.type
_entity.pdbx_description
1 polymer ?
#
loop_
_entity_poly.entity_id
_entity_poly.type
_entity_poly.pdbx_seq_one_letter_code
_entity_poly.pdbx_strand_id
1 'polypeptide(L)'
;MTVTSDKVDRKPAQYDRLMTADEFFLKVETLNNQHFFTTSRYAYTHLHSSGEYENTSYDGPYFILEGTELKQLQTSHSLDKDYRNYGSIQVIGSNSSGSYQTSEGTTESIIIR
;
A
#
# COMPACT_ATOMS: atom_id res chain seq x y z
N MET A 1 -17.55 -20.18 -39.11
CA MET A 1 -17.46 -20.60 -37.70
C MET A 1 -17.57 -19.35 -36.85
N THR A 2 -18.68 -19.19 -36.15
CA THR A 2 -18.91 -18.07 -35.23
C THR A 2 -18.53 -18.57 -33.84
N VAL A 3 -17.42 -18.07 -33.29
CA VAL A 3 -17.04 -18.36 -31.91
C VAL A 3 -17.87 -17.45 -31.03
N THR A 4 -18.99 -17.95 -30.52
CA THR A 4 -19.71 -17.34 -29.40
C THR A 4 -18.97 -17.72 -28.12
N SER A 5 -18.26 -16.77 -27.55
CA SER A 5 -17.63 -16.90 -26.23
C SER A 5 -18.73 -16.82 -25.17
N ASP A 6 -19.18 -17.98 -24.66
CA ASP A 6 -20.09 -18.07 -23.50
C ASP A 6 -19.43 -17.72 -22.16
N LYS A 7 -18.20 -17.17 -22.17
CA LYS A 7 -17.60 -16.59 -20.97
C LYS A 7 -18.09 -15.16 -20.84
N VAL A 8 -19.20 -14.99 -20.11
CA VAL A 8 -19.44 -13.74 -19.40
C VAL A 8 -18.21 -13.48 -18.56
N ASP A 9 -17.50 -12.38 -18.83
CA ASP A 9 -16.40 -11.83 -18.03
C ASP A 9 -16.86 -11.60 -16.59
N ARG A 10 -17.02 -12.66 -15.81
CA ARG A 10 -17.19 -12.53 -14.36
C ARG A 10 -15.80 -12.40 -13.78
N LYS A 11 -15.19 -11.22 -13.96
CA LYS A 11 -14.10 -10.81 -13.08
C LYS A 11 -14.63 -10.96 -11.65
N PRO A 12 -13.89 -11.60 -10.73
CA PRO A 12 -14.26 -11.63 -9.32
C PRO A 12 -14.66 -10.24 -8.84
N ALA A 13 -15.75 -10.12 -8.07
CA ALA A 13 -16.28 -8.83 -7.60
C ALA A 13 -15.26 -8.02 -6.77
N GLN A 14 -14.19 -8.65 -6.27
CA GLN A 14 -13.06 -7.98 -5.64
C GLN A 14 -12.32 -7.04 -6.61
N TYR A 15 -12.29 -7.34 -7.91
CA TYR A 15 -11.68 -6.48 -8.93
C TYR A 15 -12.48 -5.21 -9.23
N ASP A 16 -13.76 -5.14 -8.85
CA ASP A 16 -14.53 -3.88 -8.89
C ASP A 16 -14.12 -2.92 -7.78
N ARG A 17 -13.36 -3.39 -6.79
CA ARG A 17 -12.91 -2.61 -5.64
C ARG A 17 -11.44 -2.25 -5.70
N LEU A 18 -10.73 -2.66 -6.76
CA LEU A 18 -9.34 -2.28 -6.95
C LEU A 18 -9.24 -0.81 -7.35
N MET A 19 -8.27 -0.15 -6.75
CA MET A 19 -7.80 1.16 -7.18
C MET A 19 -7.24 1.08 -8.60
N THR A 20 -7.51 2.08 -9.42
CA THR A 20 -6.89 2.21 -10.74
C THR A 20 -5.40 2.56 -10.61
N ALA A 21 -4.61 2.30 -11.66
CA ALA A 21 -3.19 2.69 -11.66
C ALA A 21 -3.01 4.20 -11.49
N ASP A 22 -3.86 5.02 -12.12
CA ASP A 22 -3.80 6.48 -12.03
C ASP A 22 -4.08 6.96 -10.60
N GLU A 23 -5.11 6.41 -9.95
CA GLU A 23 -5.39 6.69 -8.54
C GLU A 23 -4.21 6.28 -7.64
N PHE A 24 -3.62 5.11 -7.90
CA PHE A 24 -2.46 4.64 -7.14
C PHE A 24 -1.26 5.59 -7.26
N PHE A 25 -0.88 5.98 -8.47
CA PHE A 25 0.25 6.88 -8.68
C PHE A 25 -0.02 8.29 -8.14
N LEU A 26 -1.28 8.76 -8.16
CA LEU A 26 -1.67 10.01 -7.50
C LEU A 26 -1.47 9.94 -5.97
N LYS A 27 -1.76 8.79 -5.34
CA LYS A 27 -1.47 8.58 -3.91
C LYS A 27 0.03 8.58 -3.63
N VAL A 28 0.83 7.92 -4.49
CA VAL A 28 2.30 7.94 -4.39
C VAL A 28 2.84 9.36 -4.50
N GLU A 29 2.34 10.15 -5.46
CA GLU A 29 2.74 11.56 -5.60
C GLU A 29 2.37 12.38 -4.35
N THR A 30 1.17 12.18 -3.80
CA THR A 30 0.73 12.83 -2.57
C THR A 30 1.69 12.54 -1.40
N LEU A 31 2.06 11.28 -1.21
CA LEU A 31 3.01 10.86 -0.17
C LEU A 31 4.40 11.45 -0.38
N ASN A 32 4.86 11.50 -1.63
CA ASN A 32 6.14 12.10 -1.98
C ASN A 32 6.17 13.60 -1.70
N ASN A 33 5.10 14.32 -2.03
CA ASN A 33 4.94 15.75 -1.75
C ASN A 33 4.86 16.05 -0.25
N GLN A 34 4.45 15.07 0.56
CA GLN A 34 4.47 15.12 2.02
C GLN A 34 5.80 14.67 2.63
N HIS A 35 6.82 14.42 1.80
CA HIS A 35 8.15 13.97 2.23
C HIS A 35 8.14 12.62 2.98
N PHE A 36 7.15 11.77 2.73
CA PHE A 36 7.01 10.49 3.42
C PHE A 36 8.13 9.50 3.06
N PHE A 37 8.48 9.40 1.78
CA PHE A 37 9.50 8.44 1.30
C PHE A 37 10.94 8.89 1.54
N THR A 38 11.15 10.17 1.86
CA THR A 38 12.46 10.76 2.09
C THR A 38 12.91 10.50 3.52
N THR A 39 13.51 9.33 3.75
CA THR A 39 14.19 9.05 5.01
C THR A 39 15.65 9.48 4.88
N SER A 40 16.14 10.37 5.76
CA SER A 40 17.58 10.65 5.86
C SER A 40 18.40 9.48 6.42
N ARG A 41 17.69 8.43 6.87
CA ARG A 41 18.23 7.28 7.60
C ARG A 41 18.77 6.18 6.69
N TYR A 42 18.32 6.13 5.43
CA TYR A 42 18.65 5.06 4.49
C TYR A 42 19.10 5.61 3.12
N ALA A 43 20.06 4.93 2.49
CA ALA A 43 20.57 5.31 1.17
C ALA A 43 19.58 5.00 0.02
N TYR A 44 18.71 4.02 0.22
CA TYR A 44 17.72 3.54 -0.74
C TYR A 44 16.35 3.39 -0.07
N THR A 45 15.29 3.64 -0.85
CA THR A 45 13.90 3.40 -0.45
C THR A 45 13.24 2.50 -1.47
N HIS A 46 12.66 1.39 -1.02
CA HIS A 46 11.86 0.50 -1.85
C HIS A 46 10.37 0.70 -1.54
N LEU A 47 9.57 0.82 -2.60
CA LEU A 47 8.11 0.88 -2.50
C LEU A 47 7.56 -0.47 -2.95
N HIS A 48 6.85 -1.15 -2.07
CA HIS A 48 6.20 -2.42 -2.35
C HIS A 48 4.69 -2.28 -2.16
N SER A 49 3.89 -2.70 -3.14
CA SER A 49 2.44 -2.72 -3.05
C SER A 49 1.92 -4.04 -3.60
N SER A 50 1.09 -4.72 -2.82
CA SER A 50 0.40 -5.95 -3.25
C SER A 50 -0.93 -5.66 -3.95
N GLY A 51 -1.39 -4.40 -3.98
CA GLY A 51 -2.69 -4.02 -4.56
C GLY A 51 -3.92 -4.44 -3.76
N GLU A 52 -3.76 -5.29 -2.74
CA GLU A 52 -4.79 -5.68 -1.79
C GLU A 52 -4.29 -5.44 -0.35
N TYR A 53 -5.18 -5.10 0.58
CA TYR A 53 -4.87 -5.19 2.00
C TYR A 53 -4.84 -6.67 2.35
N GLU A 54 -3.65 -7.27 2.24
CA GLU A 54 -3.37 -8.55 2.86
C GLU A 54 -3.58 -8.37 4.37
N ASN A 55 -4.06 -9.41 5.08
CA ASN A 55 -4.11 -9.44 6.55
C ASN A 55 -2.70 -9.47 7.16
N THR A 56 -1.80 -8.69 6.59
CA THR A 56 -0.43 -8.53 6.99
C THR A 56 -0.41 -7.68 8.25
N SER A 57 -0.32 -8.39 9.37
CA SER A 57 0.30 -7.90 10.57
C SER A 57 1.76 -7.53 10.26
N TYR A 58 1.97 -6.31 9.77
CA TYR A 58 3.29 -5.74 9.57
C TYR A 58 3.85 -5.22 10.91
N ASP A 59 5.11 -5.53 11.21
CA ASP A 59 5.77 -4.98 12.38
C ASP A 59 6.27 -3.56 12.05
N GLY A 60 5.67 -2.52 12.67
CA GLY A 60 6.08 -1.13 12.46
C GLY A 60 4.96 -0.10 12.59
N PRO A 61 5.25 1.20 12.33
CA PRO A 61 4.23 2.24 12.32
C PRO A 61 3.29 2.06 11.13
N TYR A 62 2.01 2.30 11.39
CA TYR A 62 0.96 2.25 10.39
C TYR A 62 0.45 3.65 10.09
N PHE A 63 0.24 3.92 8.82
CA PHE A 63 -0.33 5.16 8.34
C PHE A 63 -1.55 4.87 7.48
N ILE A 64 -2.49 5.81 7.44
CA ILE A 64 -3.60 5.80 6.51
C ILE A 64 -3.61 7.11 5.73
N LEU A 65 -3.70 7.00 4.42
CA LEU A 65 -3.91 8.11 3.51
C LEU A 65 -5.37 8.12 3.05
N GLU A 66 -6.17 9.01 3.62
CA GLU A 66 -7.56 9.24 3.21
C GLU A 66 -7.64 10.54 2.42
N GLY A 67 -7.92 10.44 1.11
CA GLY A 67 -7.80 11.61 0.23
C GLY A 67 -6.35 12.07 0.16
N THR A 68 -6.05 13.24 0.72
CA THR A 68 -4.71 13.83 0.84
C THR A 68 -4.20 13.87 2.29
N GLU A 69 -4.98 13.41 3.27
CA GLU A 69 -4.63 13.50 4.67
C GLU A 69 -3.93 12.22 5.13
N LEU A 70 -2.69 12.34 5.62
CA LEU A 70 -1.91 11.24 6.16
C LEU A 70 -2.03 11.22 7.69
N LYS A 71 -2.53 10.11 8.23
CA LYS A 71 -2.68 9.91 9.68
C LYS A 71 -1.89 8.70 10.11
N GLN A 72 -1.11 8.84 11.18
CA GLN A 72 -0.52 7.68 11.84
C GLN A 72 -1.60 6.99 12.67
N LEU A 73 -1.84 5.70 12.43
CA LEU A 73 -2.63 4.87 13.31
C LEU A 73 -1.80 4.62 14.57
N GLN A 74 -2.34 4.97 15.75
CA GLN A 74 -1.70 4.55 16.99
C GLN A 74 -1.65 3.02 17.00
N THR A 75 -0.54 2.45 17.47
CA THR A 75 -0.32 1.00 17.64
C THR A 75 -1.34 0.29 18.55
N SER A 76 -2.31 1.04 19.08
CA SER A 76 -3.50 0.52 19.70
C SER A 76 -4.36 -0.19 18.64
N HIS A 77 -4.47 -1.50 18.79
CA HIS A 77 -5.36 -2.43 18.09
C HIS A 77 -6.85 -2.00 18.11
N SER A 78 -7.18 -0.86 17.51
CA SER A 78 -8.56 -0.53 17.16
C SER A 78 -8.95 -1.39 15.96
N LEU A 79 -9.24 -2.65 16.28
CA LEU A 79 -9.81 -3.72 15.47
C LEU A 79 -11.18 -3.35 14.85
N ASP A 80 -11.65 -2.12 15.02
CA ASP A 80 -12.99 -1.69 14.61
C ASP A 80 -13.08 -1.28 13.14
N LYS A 81 -11.97 -0.97 12.47
CA LYS A 81 -11.99 -0.55 11.05
C LYS A 81 -11.39 -1.62 10.15
N ASP A 82 -12.26 -2.21 9.31
CA ASP A 82 -11.88 -3.20 8.31
C ASP A 82 -11.26 -2.52 7.07
N TYR A 83 -9.98 -2.79 6.84
CA TYR A 83 -9.22 -2.25 5.71
C TYR A 83 -9.06 -3.23 4.54
N ARG A 84 -9.71 -4.41 4.56
CA ARG A 84 -9.53 -5.46 3.54
C ARG A 84 -9.77 -5.05 2.08
N ASN A 85 -10.45 -3.93 1.83
CA ASN A 85 -10.70 -3.41 0.49
C ASN A 85 -9.84 -2.18 0.12
N TYR A 86 -8.82 -1.86 0.93
CA TYR A 86 -7.94 -0.72 0.72
C TYR A 86 -6.67 -1.22 0.03
N GLY A 87 -5.99 -0.33 -0.70
CA GLY A 87 -4.64 -0.63 -1.16
C GLY A 87 -3.66 -0.54 0.01
N SER A 88 -2.49 -1.14 -0.15
CA SER A 88 -1.38 -0.99 0.79
C SER A 88 -0.07 -0.68 0.08
N ILE A 89 0.75 0.18 0.69
CA ILE A 89 2.12 0.48 0.27
C ILE A 89 3.03 0.27 1.48
N GLN A 90 4.08 -0.51 1.30
CA GLN A 90 5.18 -0.59 2.24
C GLN A 90 6.36 0.24 1.73
N VAL A 91 6.90 1.06 2.60
CA VAL A 91 8.09 1.86 2.37
C VAL A 91 9.21 1.22 3.17
N ILE A 92 10.17 0.64 2.48
CA ILE A 92 11.26 -0.13 3.08
C ILE A 92 12.57 0.59 2.82
N GLY A 93 13.17 1.10 3.89
CA GLY A 93 14.50 1.69 3.85
C GLY A 93 15.60 0.64 3.77
N SER A 94 16.63 0.90 2.96
CA SER A 94 17.82 0.06 2.89
C SER A 94 19.10 0.86 2.70
N ASN A 95 20.21 0.36 3.25
CA ASN A 95 21.57 0.86 2.98
C ASN A 95 22.31 0.03 1.92
N SER A 96 21.65 -0.97 1.34
CA SER A 96 22.16 -1.83 0.28
C SER A 96 21.23 -1.78 -0.92
N SER A 97 21.79 -1.64 -2.12
CA SER A 97 21.03 -1.62 -3.38
C SER A 97 20.50 -3.00 -3.79
N GLY A 98 21.02 -4.09 -3.21
CA GLY A 98 20.69 -5.47 -3.59
C GLY A 98 19.88 -6.26 -2.58
N SER A 99 19.53 -5.66 -1.44
CA SER A 99 18.81 -6.35 -0.37
C SER A 99 18.00 -5.36 0.45
N TYR A 100 16.83 -5.77 0.89
CA TYR A 100 16.01 -5.03 1.84
C TYR A 100 15.62 -5.94 3.00
N GLN A 101 15.37 -5.32 4.16
CA GLN A 101 14.90 -6.00 5.36
C GLN A 101 13.59 -5.37 5.77
N THR A 102 12.63 -6.19 6.16
CA THR A 102 11.30 -5.75 6.59
C THR A 102 11.18 -5.65 8.11
N SER A 103 12.30 -5.40 8.80
CA SER A 103 12.34 -5.37 10.27
C SER A 103 11.76 -4.07 10.84
N GLU A 104 11.34 -4.11 12.11
CA GLU A 104 10.87 -2.93 12.85
C GLU A 104 11.87 -1.76 12.75
N GLY A 105 11.37 -0.57 12.42
CA GLY A 105 12.19 0.64 12.25
C GLY A 105 12.87 0.80 10.88
N THR A 106 12.75 -0.19 10.00
CA THR A 106 13.16 -0.09 8.58
C THR A 106 11.97 -0.01 7.62
N THR A 107 10.79 -0.39 8.08
CA THR A 107 9.56 -0.47 7.27
C THR A 107 8.47 0.40 7.87
N GLU A 108 7.81 1.17 7.01
CA GLU A 108 6.59 1.90 7.32
C GLU A 108 5.48 1.40 6.40
N SER A 109 4.30 1.16 6.96
CA SER A 109 3.16 0.63 6.20
C SER A 109 2.07 1.69 6.05
N ILE A 110 1.57 1.86 4.83
CA ILE A 110 0.52 2.83 4.50
C ILE A 110 -0.67 2.08 3.92
N ILE A 111 -1.85 2.38 4.44
CA ILE A 111 -3.14 1.98 3.89
C ILE A 111 -3.64 3.15 3.03
N ILE A 112 -3.99 2.87 1.76
CA ILE A 112 -4.43 3.89 0.80
C ILE A 112 -5.91 3.70 0.44
N ARG A 113 -6.67 4.80 0.50
CA ARG A 113 -8.08 4.87 0.08
C ARG A 113 -8.29 5.90 -1.02
#